data_AF-A0A8T1DE54-F1
#
_entry.id   AF-A0A8T1DE54-F1
#
_cell.length_a   1.000
_cell.length_b   1.000
_cell.length_c   1.000
_cell.angle_alpha   90.00
_cell.angle_beta   90.00
_cell.angle_gamma   90.00
#
_symmetry.space_group_name_H-M   'P 1'
#
loop_
_entity.id
_entity.type
_entity.pdbx_description
1 polymer ?
#
loop_
_entity_poly.entity_id
_entity_poly.type
_entity_poly.pdbx_seq_one_letter_code
_entity_poly.pdbx_strand_id
1 'polypeptide(L)'
;MTAEIFPRILRLPRAPRRHLFPQLAQQIPDAFPAPSQAPYPEERRGVLDAYSSGGDWRAITRYNGFPRTTAEYLVGHGRAEGLPRGGARANKVTPEIKGVLESWMNECCTFPLRTL
;
A
#
# COMPACT_ATOMS: atom_id res chain seq x y z
N MET A 1 19.67 50.87 30.09
CA MET A 1 19.74 49.79 31.09
C MET A 1 18.35 49.66 31.68
N THR A 2 17.62 48.56 31.63
CA THR A 2 17.96 47.14 31.39
C THR A 2 16.68 46.44 30.92
N ALA A 3 16.84 45.46 30.03
CA ALA A 3 15.79 44.68 29.42
C ALA A 3 15.23 43.63 30.38
N GLU A 4 13.91 43.45 30.41
CA GLU A 4 13.25 42.24 30.90
C GLU A 4 11.96 42.02 30.08
N ILE A 5 12.11 41.42 28.90
CA ILE A 5 10.99 40.88 28.13
C ILE A 5 11.15 39.36 28.12
N PHE A 6 10.62 38.72 29.16
CA PHE A 6 10.41 37.27 29.18
C PHE A 6 9.34 36.91 28.15
N PRO A 7 9.59 36.02 27.17
CA PRO A 7 8.49 35.44 26.40
C PRO A 7 7.76 34.46 27.31
N ARG A 8 6.56 34.86 27.77
CA ARG A 8 5.60 33.97 28.42
C ARG A 8 5.14 32.95 27.38
N ILE A 9 5.83 31.82 27.32
CA ILE A 9 5.46 30.65 26.51
C ILE A 9 4.01 30.30 26.87
N LEU A 10 3.07 30.60 25.96
CA LEU A 10 1.72 30.07 26.02
C LEU A 10 1.84 28.56 25.85
N ARG A 11 1.90 27.83 26.97
CA ARG A 11 1.72 26.39 27.00
C ARG A 11 0.27 26.13 26.60
N LEU A 12 0.04 25.84 25.32
CA LEU A 12 -1.21 25.26 24.86
C LEU A 12 -1.50 24.01 25.72
N PRO A 13 -2.71 23.85 26.27
CA PRO A 13 -3.03 22.64 27.02
C PRO A 13 -2.84 21.43 26.10
N ARG A 14 -2.12 20.42 26.60
CA ARG A 14 -2.00 19.13 25.91
C ARG A 14 -3.40 18.64 25.56
N ALA A 15 -3.60 18.27 24.30
CA ALA A 15 -4.86 17.73 23.82
C ALA A 15 -5.37 16.63 24.77
N PRO A 16 -6.67 16.61 25.10
CA PRO A 16 -7.23 15.60 26.01
C PRO A 16 -7.02 14.21 25.42
N ARG A 17 -6.66 13.24 26.29
CA ARG A 17 -6.53 11.83 25.93
C ARG A 17 -7.83 11.35 25.26
N ARG A 18 -7.68 10.61 24.16
CA ARG A 18 -8.72 10.07 23.25
C ARG A 18 -9.87 9.28 23.90
N HIS A 19 -9.89 9.12 25.21
CA HIS A 19 -10.84 8.29 25.94
C HIS A 19 -12.10 9.06 26.40
N LEU A 20 -12.16 10.38 26.22
CA LEU A 20 -13.24 11.20 26.79
C LEU A 20 -14.48 11.39 25.89
N PHE A 21 -14.47 10.89 24.64
CA PHE A 21 -15.61 11.01 23.73
C PHE A 21 -15.84 9.72 22.93
N PRO A 22 -16.34 8.64 23.57
CA PRO A 22 -16.66 7.40 22.85
C PRO A 22 -17.83 7.56 21.87
N GLN A 23 -18.72 8.54 22.10
CA GLN A 23 -19.93 8.73 21.30
C GLN A 23 -19.71 9.57 20.02
N LEU A 24 -18.73 10.48 20.00
CA LEU A 24 -18.43 11.26 18.80
C LEU A 24 -17.66 10.46 17.73
N ALA A 25 -17.05 9.33 18.13
CA ALA A 25 -16.29 8.45 17.24
C ALA A 25 -17.19 7.54 16.39
N GLN A 26 -18.48 7.38 16.74
CA GLN A 26 -19.41 6.51 16.00
C GLN A 26 -20.22 7.25 14.92
N GLN A 27 -20.11 8.58 14.82
CA GLN A 27 -20.82 9.39 13.81
C GLN A 27 -19.93 9.92 12.69
N ILE A 28 -18.65 9.55 12.67
CA ILE A 28 -17.78 9.84 11.54
C ILE A 28 -17.88 8.60 10.63
N PRO A 29 -18.47 8.71 9.41
CA PRO A 29 -18.35 7.63 8.44
C PRO A 29 -16.86 7.34 8.26
N ASP A 30 -16.46 6.09 8.06
CA ASP A 30 -15.08 5.55 8.00
C ASP A 30 -14.09 6.29 7.05
N ALA A 31 -13.94 7.60 7.19
CA ALA A 31 -13.46 8.54 6.17
C ALA A 31 -12.10 9.15 6.54
N PHE A 32 -11.42 8.58 7.53
CA PHE A 32 -10.00 8.84 7.72
C PHE A 32 -9.23 7.55 7.42
N PRO A 33 -8.69 7.38 6.20
CA PRO A 33 -7.87 6.23 5.89
C PRO A 33 -6.69 6.20 6.85
N ALA A 34 -6.45 5.02 7.44
CA ALA A 34 -5.37 4.79 8.38
C ALA A 34 -4.00 5.13 7.74
N PRO A 35 -3.03 5.66 8.52
CA PRO A 35 -1.73 6.06 7.99
C PRO A 35 -0.89 4.81 7.67
N SER A 36 -1.09 4.23 6.49
CA SER A 36 -0.18 3.29 5.78
C SER A 36 -0.86 2.55 4.62
N GLN A 37 -2.15 2.78 4.35
CA GLN A 37 -2.79 2.14 3.20
C GLN A 37 -2.17 2.67 1.91
N ALA A 38 -1.67 1.73 1.09
CA ALA A 38 -1.27 2.05 -0.26
C ALA A 38 -2.42 2.82 -0.93
N PRO A 39 -2.13 3.87 -1.70
CA PRO A 39 -3.18 4.71 -2.23
C PRO A 39 -4.20 3.90 -3.00
N TYR A 40 -5.47 4.22 -2.78
CA TYR A 40 -6.55 3.40 -3.30
C TYR A 40 -6.58 3.52 -4.83
N PRO A 41 -6.86 2.44 -5.58
CA PRO A 41 -6.87 2.44 -7.05
C PRO A 41 -7.56 3.64 -7.72
N GLU A 42 -8.67 4.18 -7.21
CA GLU A 42 -9.28 5.40 -7.79
C GLU A 42 -8.41 6.66 -7.63
N GLU A 43 -7.74 6.84 -6.49
CA GLU A 43 -6.88 8.00 -6.26
C GLU A 43 -5.71 7.99 -7.24
N ARG A 44 -5.18 6.79 -7.52
CA ARG A 44 -4.13 6.57 -8.52
C ARG A 44 -4.65 6.88 -9.92
N ARG A 45 -5.88 6.48 -10.23
CA ARG A 45 -6.54 6.80 -11.51
C ARG A 45 -6.68 8.31 -11.69
N GLY A 46 -7.19 9.01 -10.68
CA GLY A 46 -7.37 10.47 -10.72
C GLY A 46 -6.06 11.23 -10.96
N VAL A 47 -4.94 10.78 -10.38
CA VAL A 47 -3.62 11.38 -10.64
C VAL A 47 -3.18 11.17 -12.11
N LEU A 48 -3.46 9.99 -12.68
CA LEU A 48 -3.12 9.70 -14.09
C LEU A 48 -4.04 10.41 -15.07
N ASP A 49 -5.33 10.52 -14.76
CA ASP A 49 -6.31 11.23 -15.58
C ASP A 49 -5.97 12.73 -15.62
N ALA A 50 -5.56 13.30 -14.48
CA ALA A 50 -5.06 14.68 -14.43
C ALA A 50 -3.75 14.86 -15.20
N TYR A 51 -2.83 13.90 -15.12
CA TYR A 51 -1.59 13.97 -15.90
C TYR A 51 -1.84 13.88 -17.41
N SER A 52 -2.70 12.97 -17.84
CA SER A 52 -3.02 12.77 -19.26
C SER A 52 -3.79 13.95 -19.87
N SER A 53 -4.62 14.64 -19.08
CA SER A 53 -5.29 15.88 -19.47
C SER A 53 -4.39 17.13 -19.42
N GLY A 54 -3.12 16.99 -19.03
CA GLY A 54 -2.20 18.12 -18.86
C GLY A 54 -2.51 19.02 -17.64
N GLY A 55 -3.37 18.55 -16.75
CA GLY A 55 -3.76 19.23 -15.52
C GLY A 55 -2.71 19.10 -14.39
N ASP A 56 -2.95 19.83 -13.29
CA ASP A 56 -2.05 19.81 -12.14
C ASP A 56 -2.30 18.60 -11.22
N TRP A 57 -1.78 17.45 -11.65
CA TRP A 57 -1.81 16.19 -10.91
C TRP A 57 -1.09 16.28 -9.54
N ARG A 58 -0.20 17.26 -9.33
CA ARG A 58 0.49 17.45 -8.04
C ARG A 58 -0.42 18.03 -6.98
N ALA A 59 -1.38 18.87 -7.36
CA ALA A 59 -2.41 19.37 -6.45
C ALA A 59 -3.32 18.24 -5.97
N ILE A 60 -3.75 17.36 -6.90
CA ILE A 60 -4.58 16.18 -6.60
C ILE A 60 -3.84 15.20 -5.68
N THR A 61 -2.55 14.98 -5.96
CA THR A 61 -1.65 14.18 -5.12
C THR A 61 -1.63 14.70 -3.67
N ARG A 62 -1.49 16.01 -3.47
CA ARG A 62 -1.45 16.63 -2.13
C ARG A 62 -2.78 16.51 -1.40
N TYR A 63 -3.89 16.70 -2.12
CA TYR A 63 -5.24 16.58 -1.55
C TYR A 63 -5.51 15.15 -1.06
N ASN A 64 -5.09 14.14 -1.84
CA ASN A 64 -5.26 12.73 -1.51
C ASN A 64 -4.24 12.20 -0.49
N GLY A 65 -3.38 13.05 0.10
CA GLY A 65 -2.37 12.61 1.06
C GLY A 65 -1.30 11.68 0.47
N PHE A 66 -1.12 11.72 -0.85
CA PHE A 66 -0.31 10.78 -1.59
C PHE A 66 1.17 11.17 -1.48
N PRO A 67 2.10 10.23 -1.20
CA PRO A 67 3.51 10.56 -1.14
C PRO A 67 3.97 11.06 -2.51
N ARG A 68 4.69 12.19 -2.55
CA ARG A 68 5.17 12.79 -3.79
C ARG A 68 5.95 11.79 -4.67
N THR A 69 6.83 11.00 -4.05
CA THR A 69 7.62 9.97 -4.72
C THR A 69 6.75 8.89 -5.37
N THR A 70 5.67 8.48 -4.70
CA THR A 70 4.72 7.49 -5.23
C THR A 70 3.96 8.06 -6.43
N ALA A 71 3.58 9.34 -6.40
CA ALA A 71 2.89 9.98 -7.53
C ALA A 71 3.82 10.20 -8.74
N GLU A 72 5.06 10.61 -8.52
CA GLU A 72 6.07 10.68 -9.58
C GLU A 72 6.33 9.30 -10.21
N TYR A 73 6.44 8.24 -9.39
CA TYR A 73 6.55 6.87 -9.87
C TYR A 73 5.31 6.43 -10.68
N LEU A 74 4.11 6.80 -10.22
CA LEU A 74 2.86 6.48 -10.88
C LEU A 74 2.79 7.09 -12.29
N VAL A 75 3.07 8.39 -12.37
CA VAL A 75 3.08 9.16 -13.63
C VAL A 75 4.17 8.63 -14.57
N GLY A 76 5.36 8.34 -14.06
CA GLY A 76 6.47 7.81 -14.86
C GLY A 76 6.22 6.40 -15.41
N HIS A 77 5.41 5.58 -14.73
CA HIS A 77 5.01 4.24 -15.21
C HIS A 77 3.67 4.20 -15.94
N GLY A 78 2.84 5.25 -15.84
CA GLY A 78 1.57 5.35 -16.55
C GLY A 78 0.51 4.33 -16.15
N ARG A 79 0.60 3.73 -14.96
CA ARG A 79 -0.35 2.69 -14.50
C ARG A 79 -0.84 2.93 -13.07
N ALA A 80 -2.15 2.83 -12.89
CA ALA A 80 -2.79 2.90 -11.57
C ALA A 80 -2.69 1.57 -10.82
N GLU A 81 -2.72 0.46 -11.56
CA GLU A 81 -2.78 -0.88 -10.97
C GLU A 81 -1.48 -1.26 -10.25
N GLY A 82 -1.65 -1.84 -9.06
CA GLY A 82 -0.56 -2.50 -8.35
C GLY A 82 -0.24 -3.81 -9.05
N LEU A 83 0.99 -3.94 -9.57
CA LEU A 83 1.46 -5.24 -10.02
C LEU A 83 1.40 -6.26 -8.87
N PRO A 84 1.09 -7.54 -9.16
CA PRO A 84 1.25 -8.59 -8.18
C PRO A 84 2.69 -8.58 -7.67
N ARG A 85 2.83 -8.56 -6.35
CA ARG A 85 4.13 -8.49 -5.71
C ARG A 85 4.71 -9.90 -5.63
N GLY A 86 5.77 -10.15 -6.40
CA GLY A 86 6.37 -11.47 -6.49
C GLY A 86 5.60 -12.44 -7.39
N GLY A 87 6.13 -13.64 -7.54
CA GLY A 87 5.57 -14.70 -8.38
C GLY A 87 6.46 -15.92 -8.35
N ALA A 88 5.88 -17.09 -8.63
CA ALA A 88 6.65 -18.30 -8.82
C ALA A 88 7.54 -18.11 -10.06
N ARG A 89 8.84 -18.35 -9.91
CA ARG A 89 9.76 -18.41 -11.05
C ARG A 89 9.46 -19.68 -11.84
N ALA A 90 9.86 -19.72 -13.11
CA ALA A 90 9.79 -20.93 -13.92
C ALA A 90 10.42 -22.10 -13.15
N ASN A 91 9.65 -23.17 -12.97
CA ASN A 91 10.13 -24.37 -12.31
C ASN A 91 11.18 -25.03 -13.23
N LYS A 92 12.27 -25.52 -12.65
CA LYS A 92 13.30 -26.27 -13.41
C LYS A 92 12.75 -27.58 -13.96
N VAL A 93 11.66 -28.08 -13.38
CA VAL A 93 10.98 -29.29 -13.81
C VAL A 93 9.85 -28.90 -14.75
N THR A 94 10.01 -29.24 -16.03
CA THR A 94 8.94 -29.12 -17.02
C THR A 94 7.88 -30.21 -16.77
N PRO A 95 6.62 -30.02 -17.18
CA PRO A 95 5.58 -31.03 -16.99
C PRO A 95 5.92 -32.36 -17.66
N GLU A 96 6.69 -32.35 -18.75
CA GLU A 96 7.17 -33.55 -19.44
C GLU A 96 8.16 -34.33 -18.56
N ILE A 97 9.15 -33.65 -17.95
CA ILE A 97 10.10 -34.27 -17.02
C ILE A 97 9.37 -34.83 -15.80
N LYS A 98 8.37 -34.09 -15.30
CA LYS A 98 7.52 -34.54 -14.19
C LYS A 98 6.77 -35.82 -14.55
N GLY A 99 6.15 -35.87 -15.74
CA GLY A 99 5.41 -37.04 -16.20
C GLY A 99 6.28 -38.28 -16.38
N VAL A 100 7.49 -38.12 -16.94
CA VAL A 100 8.46 -39.22 -17.06
C VAL A 100 8.89 -39.72 -15.68
N LEU A 101 9.15 -38.81 -14.73
CA LEU A 101 9.52 -39.18 -13.37
C LEU A 101 8.37 -39.91 -12.65
N GLU A 102 7.14 -39.42 -12.81
CA GLU A 102 5.94 -40.04 -12.21
C GLU A 102 5.67 -41.44 -12.79
N SER A 103 5.79 -41.63 -14.12
CA SER A 103 5.67 -42.95 -14.75
C SER A 103 6.78 -43.90 -14.29
N TRP A 104 8.04 -43.44 -14.25
CA TRP A 104 9.14 -44.26 -13.74
C TRP A 104 8.93 -44.66 -12.27
N MET A 105 8.47 -43.74 -11.42
CA MET A 105 8.14 -44.04 -10.02
C MET A 105 7.01 -45.06 -9.92
N ASN A 106 5.94 -44.92 -10.70
CA ASN A 106 4.81 -45.85 -10.68
C ASN A 106 5.18 -47.26 -11.17
N GLU A 107 6.10 -47.36 -12.14
CA GLU A 107 6.52 -48.63 -12.73
C GLU A 107 7.62 -49.33 -11.93
N CYS A 108 8.58 -48.56 -11.37
CA CYS A 108 9.77 -49.10 -10.73
C CYS A 108 9.73 -49.10 -9.19
N CYS A 109 8.92 -48.23 -8.55
CA CYS A 109 8.85 -48.20 -7.09
C CYS A 109 7.73 -49.11 -6.57
N THR A 110 8.10 -50.29 -6.08
CA THR A 110 7.22 -51.20 -5.32
C THR A 110 6.85 -50.66 -3.93
N PHE A 111 7.44 -49.54 -3.51
CA PHE A 111 7.10 -48.87 -2.26
C PHE A 111 6.01 -47.83 -2.51
N PRO A 112 4.77 -48.04 -2.02
CA PRO A 112 3.79 -46.97 -2.02
C PRO A 112 4.34 -45.82 -1.20
N LEU A 113 4.41 -44.63 -1.79
CA LEU A 113 4.64 -43.40 -1.06
C LEU A 113 3.55 -43.32 0.01
N ARG A 114 3.89 -43.64 1.27
CA ARG A 114 3.00 -43.36 2.40
C ARG A 114 2.82 -41.85 2.41
N THR A 115 1.61 -41.43 2.04
CA THR A 115 1.09 -40.08 2.28
C THR A 115 1.36 -39.71 3.73
N LEU A 116 2.13 -38.64 3.94
CA LEU A 116 2.18 -37.90 5.20
C LEU A 116 1.08 -36.83 5.19
#